data_AF-A0A060Z6P1-F1
#
_entry.id   AF-A0A060Z6P1-F1
#
_cell.length_a   1.000
_cell.length_b   1.000
_cell.length_c   1.000
_cell.angle_alpha   90.00
_cell.angle_beta   90.00
_cell.angle_gamma   90.00
#
_symmetry.space_group_name_H-M   'P 1'
#
loop_
_entity.id
_entity.type
_entity.pdbx_description
1 polymer ?
#
loop_
_entity_poly.entity_id
_entity_poly.type
_entity_poly.pdbx_seq_one_letter_code
_entity_poly.pdbx_strand_id
1 'polypeptide(L)'
;MDFVKTVLVTGGAGFIGSHFVCSLVNRHPDWRIINFDNLDYCSNLRNLESVEENENYTFIRVRELPSPAVTSLYMECQCHETGMSSLPSCLHWQLNCLLK
;
A
#
# COMPACT_ATOMS: atom_id res chain seq x y z
N MET A 1 15.55 -3.20 18.71
CA MET A 1 14.09 -3.46 18.70
C MET A 1 13.87 -4.63 17.78
N ASP A 2 13.43 -5.75 18.34
CA ASP A 2 13.19 -6.97 17.57
C ASP A 2 11.69 -7.05 17.31
N PHE A 3 11.30 -6.87 16.05
CA PHE A 3 9.89 -6.98 15.63
C PHE A 3 9.49 -8.46 15.57
N VAL A 4 8.30 -8.78 16.06
CA VAL A 4 7.79 -10.17 16.15
C VAL A 4 7.39 -10.70 14.77
N LYS A 5 7.04 -9.80 13.84
CA LYS A 5 6.67 -10.13 12.46
C LYS A 5 7.08 -9.00 11.52
N THR A 6 7.47 -9.34 10.30
CA THR A 6 7.67 -8.37 9.21
C THR A 6 6.60 -8.58 8.14
N VAL A 7 5.94 -7.50 7.74
CA VAL A 7 4.91 -7.49 6.70
C VAL A 7 5.36 -6.58 5.57
N LEU A 8 5.40 -7.13 4.36
CA LEU A 8 5.61 -6.37 3.14
C LEU A 8 4.25 -6.05 2.51
N VAL A 9 4.00 -4.79 2.24
CA VAL A 9 2.81 -4.26 1.57
C VAL A 9 3.24 -3.65 0.25
N THR A 10 2.56 -3.98 -0.84
CA THR A 10 2.75 -3.33 -2.14
C THR A 10 1.59 -2.39 -2.44
N GLY A 11 1.84 -1.26 -3.11
CA GLY A 11 0.78 -0.30 -3.45
C GLY A 11 0.21 0.44 -2.24
N GLY A 12 0.97 0.51 -1.14
CA GLY A 12 0.52 1.09 0.12
C GLY A 12 0.41 2.62 0.13
N ALA A 13 0.83 3.33 -0.92
CA ALA A 13 0.59 4.76 -1.06
C ALA A 13 -0.70 5.10 -1.82
N GLY A 14 -1.39 4.09 -2.38
CA GLY A 14 -2.70 4.23 -3.00
C GLY A 14 -3.84 4.45 -1.99
N PHE A 15 -5.05 4.73 -2.47
CA PHE A 15 -6.20 5.08 -1.61
C PHE A 15 -6.54 4.05 -0.53
N ILE A 16 -6.72 2.77 -0.91
CA ILE A 16 -7.03 1.68 0.05
C ILE A 16 -5.75 1.23 0.76
N GLY A 17 -4.65 1.14 0.02
CA GLY A 17 -3.34 0.73 0.52
C GLY A 17 -2.88 1.56 1.71
N SER A 18 -3.04 2.89 1.64
CA SER A 18 -2.60 3.79 2.71
C SER A 18 -3.39 3.60 4.00
N HIS A 19 -4.71 3.43 3.92
CA HIS A 19 -5.54 3.15 5.10
C HIS A 19 -5.16 1.82 5.75
N PHE A 20 -4.88 0.80 4.92
CA PHE A 20 -4.44 -0.50 5.40
C PHE A 20 -3.07 -0.41 6.09
N VAL A 21 -2.09 0.23 5.46
CA VAL A 21 -0.77 0.48 6.05
C VAL A 21 -0.89 1.25 7.37
N CYS A 22 -1.62 2.36 7.38
CA CYS A 22 -1.82 3.16 8.59
C CYS A 22 -2.49 2.35 9.71
N SER A 23 -3.49 1.53 9.38
CA SER A 23 -4.13 0.64 10.35
C SER A 23 -3.16 -0.42 10.88
N LEU A 24 -2.34 -1.04 10.04
CA LEU A 24 -1.36 -2.04 10.47
C LEU A 24 -0.30 -1.43 11.40
N VAL A 25 0.27 -0.29 11.02
CA VAL A 25 1.31 0.41 11.80
C VAL A 25 0.80 0.76 13.19
N ASN A 26 -0.43 1.28 13.29
CA ASN A 26 -1.00 1.70 14.56
C ASN A 26 -1.50 0.54 15.44
N ARG A 27 -2.01 -0.54 14.84
CA ARG A 27 -2.57 -1.69 15.60
C ARG A 27 -1.53 -2.71 16.02
N HIS A 28 -0.40 -2.76 15.32
CA HIS A 28 0.68 -3.72 15.55
C HIS A 28 2.02 -3.00 15.71
N PRO A 29 2.26 -2.32 16.85
CA PRO A 29 3.53 -1.64 17.13
C PRO A 29 4.72 -2.61 17.21
N ASP A 30 4.45 -3.90 17.44
CA ASP A 30 5.42 -4.99 17.48
C ASP A 30 5.76 -5.57 16.09
N TRP A 31 5.09 -5.11 15.03
CA TRP A 31 5.31 -5.57 13.66
C TRP A 31 6.08 -4.53 12.85
N ARG A 32 7.00 -5.00 12.02
CA ARG A 32 7.68 -4.18 11.01
C ARG A 32 6.85 -4.15 9.73
N ILE A 33 6.34 -2.98 9.37
CA ILE A 33 5.58 -2.76 8.14
C ILE A 33 6.48 -2.09 7.10
N ILE A 34 6.70 -2.78 5.98
CA ILE A 34 7.50 -2.28 4.87
C ILE A 34 6.56 -2.07 3.68
N ASN A 35 6.47 -0.83 3.19
CA ASN A 35 5.62 -0.46 2.08
C ASN A 35 6.44 -0.22 0.81
N PHE A 36 6.19 -1.02 -0.23
CA PHE A 36 6.77 -0.89 -1.56
C PHE A 36 5.76 -0.24 -2.50
N ASP A 37 6.11 0.91 -3.04
CA ASP A 37 5.24 1.62 -3.98
C ASP A 37 6.06 2.26 -5.12
N ASN A 38 5.50 2.25 -6.33
CA ASN A 38 6.08 2.92 -7.49
C ASN A 38 5.82 4.44 -7.48
N LEU A 39 4.88 4.89 -6.66
CA LEU A 39 4.30 6.23 -6.70
C LEU A 39 3.73 6.52 -8.09
N ASP A 40 2.86 5.62 -8.54
CA ASP A 40 2.11 5.80 -9.78
C ASP A 40 1.01 6.86 -9.60
N TYR A 41 0.29 7.21 -10.67
CA TYR A 41 -0.72 8.28 -10.70
C TYR A 41 -1.74 8.23 -9.55
N CYS A 42 -2.12 7.04 -9.10
CA CYS A 42 -3.11 6.83 -8.03
C CYS A 42 -2.53 6.89 -6.60
N SER A 43 -1.21 7.10 -6.45
CA SER A 43 -0.50 7.10 -5.16
C SER A 43 -0.23 8.52 -4.65
N ASN A 44 -0.34 8.73 -3.33
CA ASN A 44 -0.05 10.01 -2.70
C ASN A 44 0.59 9.81 -1.32
N LEU A 45 1.83 10.27 -1.15
CA LEU A 45 2.57 10.18 0.11
C LEU A 45 1.88 10.89 1.27
N ARG A 46 1.05 11.91 0.99
CA ARG A 46 0.24 12.58 2.03
C ARG A 46 -0.68 11.62 2.78
N ASN A 47 -1.08 10.52 2.15
CA ASN A 47 -1.91 9.52 2.81
C ASN A 47 -1.15 8.75 3.91
N LEU A 48 0.19 8.83 3.93
CA LEU A 48 1.08 8.11 4.83
C LEU A 48 1.77 9.02 5.85
N GLU A 49 1.58 10.35 5.76
CA GLU A 49 2.18 11.35 6.69
C GLU A 49 1.91 11.00 8.15
N SER A 50 0.74 10.45 8.47
CA SER A 50 0.38 10.08 9.85
C SER A 50 1.24 8.95 10.45
N VAL A 51 1.95 8.18 9.61
CA VAL A 51 2.72 7.01 10.03
C VAL A 51 4.15 7.00 9.53
N GLU A 52 4.59 8.01 8.77
CA GLU A 52 5.91 8.03 8.15
C GLU A 52 7.06 8.10 9.15
N GLU A 53 6.83 8.72 10.31
CA GLU A 53 7.82 8.86 11.39
C GLU A 53 7.81 7.68 12.38
N ASN A 54 6.91 6.71 12.22
CA ASN A 54 6.83 5.57 13.14
C ASN A 54 8.00 4.60 12.92
N GLU A 55 8.68 4.21 14.01
CA GLU A 55 9.85 3.33 13.97
C GLU A 55 9.56 1.93 13.40
N ASN A 56 8.31 1.50 13.46
CA ASN A 56 7.85 0.21 12.94
C ASN A 56 7.36 0.28 11.48
N TYR A 57 7.48 1.44 10.83
CA TYR A 57 7.12 1.66 9.43
C TYR A 57 8.35 1.99 8.57
N THR A 58 8.36 1.49 7.33
CA THR A 58 9.41 1.83 6.35
C THR A 58 8.79 1.93 4.97
N PHE A 59 8.96 3.07 4.31
CA PHE A 59 8.59 3.25 2.91
C PHE A 59 9.80 3.03 1.99
N ILE A 60 9.63 2.22 0.95
CA ILE A 60 10.63 2.00 -0.09
C ILE A 60 9.99 2.26 -1.45
N ARG A 61 10.49 3.27 -2.14
CA ARG A 61 10.10 3.51 -3.52
C ARG A 61 10.80 2.52 -4.44
N VAL A 62 10.02 1.78 -5.22
CA VAL A 62 10.53 0.79 -6.19
C VAL A 62 10.12 1.17 -7.61
N ARG A 63 10.95 0.92 -8.61
CA ARG A 63 10.55 1.14 -10.02
C ARG A 63 9.68 0.00 -10.56
N GLU A 64 9.88 -1.19 -10.01
CA GLU A 64 9.19 -2.42 -10.38
C GLU A 64 8.78 -3.13 -9.09
N LEU A 65 7.53 -3.58 -9.02
CA LEU A 65 7.03 -4.33 -7.86
C LEU A 65 7.60 -5.75 -7.91
N PRO A 66 8.01 -6.32 -6.77
CA PRO A 66 8.51 -7.69 -6.72
C PRO A 66 7.42 -8.67 -7.18
N SER A 67 7.83 -9.70 -7.92
CA SER A 67 6.95 -10.78 -8.37
C SER A 67 6.10 -11.34 -7.20
N PRO A 68 4.82 -11.70 -7.45
CA PRO A 68 3.88 -12.18 -6.42
C PRO A 68 4.33 -13.45 -5.67
N ALA A 69 5.47 -14.04 -6.03
CA ALA A 69 6.09 -15.17 -5.35
C ALA A 69 6.66 -14.84 -3.94
N VAL A 70 6.81 -13.56 -3.60
CA VAL A 70 7.22 -13.14 -2.24
C VAL A 70 5.98 -13.17 -1.34
N THR A 71 6.03 -13.89 -0.22
CA THR A 71 4.99 -13.93 0.84
C THR A 71 4.74 -12.52 1.39
N SER A 72 3.92 -11.76 0.68
CA SER A 72 3.63 -10.35 0.90
C SER A 72 2.13 -10.17 0.76
N LEU A 73 1.52 -9.32 1.59
CA LEU A 73 0.11 -9.01 1.41
C LEU A 73 0.00 -8.14 0.16
N TYR A 74 -0.37 -8.77 -0.95
CA TYR A 74 -0.61 -8.11 -2.21
C TYR A 74 -2.02 -7.53 -2.22
N MET A 75 -2.12 -6.21 -2.27
CA MET A 75 -3.32 -5.54 -2.77
C MET A 75 -3.04 -5.13 -4.20
N GLU A 76 -3.52 -5.94 -5.14
CA GLU A 76 -3.44 -5.61 -6.56
C GLU A 76 -4.58 -4.64 -6.93
N CYS A 77 -4.26 -3.35 -7.00
CA CYS A 77 -5.15 -2.37 -7.64
C CYS A 77 -4.77 -2.28 -9.12
N GLN A 78 -5.42 -3.08 -9.98
CA GLN A 78 -5.30 -2.88 -11.42
C GLN A 78 -6.04 -1.60 -11.82
N CYS A 79 -5.30 -0.51 -12.04
CA CYS A 79 -5.81 0.64 -12.76
C CYS A 79 -5.62 0.35 -14.26
N HIS A 80 -6.67 -0.13 -14.93
CA HIS A 80 -6.62 -0.27 -16.39
C HIS A 80 -6.59 1.14 -17.00
N GLU A 81 -5.51 1.49 -17.70
CA GLU A 81 -5.45 2.69 -18.53
C GLU A 81 -6.45 2.56 -19.68
N THR A 82 -7.69 3.01 -19.48
CA THR A 82 -8.56 3.36 -20.61
C THR A 82 -8.43 4.85 -20.81
N GLY A 83 -7.83 5.23 -21.93
CA GLY A 83 -7.60 6.61 -22.31
C GLY A 83 -8.84 7.50 -22.23
N MET A 84 -8.55 8.78 -22.05
CA MET A 84 -9.40 9.97 -22.20
C MET A 84 -10.29 10.40 -21.03
N SER A 85 -9.82 11.49 -20.41
CA SER A 85 -10.56 12.71 -20.02
C SER A 85 -11.69 12.58 -18.99
N SER A 86 -11.44 13.25 -17.86
CA SER A 86 -12.42 13.75 -16.88
C SER A 86 -13.29 12.70 -16.16
N LEU A 87 -12.69 12.07 -15.15
CA LEU A 87 -13.22 11.67 -13.83
C LEU A 87 -12.38 10.47 -13.36
N PRO A 88 -11.89 10.42 -12.10
CA PRO A 88 -11.01 9.34 -11.67
C PRO A 88 -11.83 8.04 -11.62
N SER A 89 -11.59 7.15 -12.57
CA SER A 89 -12.13 5.79 -12.68
C SER A 89 -11.78 4.89 -11.48
N CYS A 90 -10.99 5.38 -10.54
CA CYS A 90 -10.63 4.75 -9.28
C CYS A 90 -11.83 4.47 -8.34
N LEU A 91 -12.97 5.15 -8.53
CA LEU A 91 -14.17 4.98 -7.69
C LEU A 91 -15.06 3.78 -8.07
N HIS A 92 -14.83 3.11 -9.20
CA HIS A 92 -15.74 2.06 -9.69
C HIS A 92 -15.38 0.63 -9.26
N TRP A 93 -14.18 0.39 -8.71
CA TRP A 93 -13.74 -0.95 -8.29
C TRP A 93 -13.29 -0.97 -6.83
N GLN A 94 -14.25 -1.04 -5.90
CA GLN A 94 -13.97 -1.08 -4.45
C GLN A 94 -14.59 -2.27 -3.69
N LEU A 95 -15.10 -3.31 -4.36
CA LEU A 95 -15.89 -4.34 -3.66
C LEU A 95 -15.46 -5.81 -3.80
N ASN A 96 -14.24 -6.11 -4.25
CA ASN A 96 -13.76 -7.50 -4.31
C ASN A 96 -12.50 -7.84 -3.49
N CYS A 97 -11.91 -6.90 -2.74
CA CYS A 97 -10.69 -7.18 -1.96
C CYS A 97 -10.91 -7.47 -0.47
N LEU A 98 -12.16 -7.59 0.00
CA LEU A 98 -12.45 -7.85 1.43
C LEU A 98 -12.95 -9.26 1.77
N LEU A 99 -13.14 -10.16 0.80
CA LEU A 99 -13.60 -11.53 1.07
C LEU A 99 -13.12 -12.53 0.02
N LYS A 100 -11.84 -12.89 0.03
CA LYS A 100 -11.35 -14.24 -0.28
C LYS A 100 -10.09 -14.54 0.53
#